data_AF-A0A8I0A4C1-F1
#
_entry.id   AF-A0A8I0A4C1-F1
#
_cell.length_a   1.000
_cell.length_b   1.000
_cell.length_c   1.000
_cell.angle_alpha   90.00
_cell.angle_beta   90.00
_cell.angle_gamma   90.00
#
_symmetry.space_group_name_H-M   'P 1'
#
loop_
_entity.id
_entity.type
_entity.pdbx_description
1 polymer ?
#
loop_
_entity_poly.entity_id
_entity_poly.type
_entity_poly.pdbx_seq_one_letter_code
_entity_poly.pdbx_strand_id
1 'polypeptide(L)'
;MNNEKDSNKLVTIKEKIVTAVKENKKRTIAAALSLILGISVGTTKNISKEEHNNNIKTIAAISEQVNQCNNEYNELEEHIHKLTATKDELTTKHTTLTTTVSSLKTQIATEESRIASEEKAKAERERLAAEQAAKEEAARIAAEQAAREEAERLAASQNYASSSKGYVATVNEDNIGSMVWITKTGSKYHSHGNCGNSKYVSQVTRESAEARGLDPCSKCY
;
A
#
# COMPACT_ATOMS: atom_id res chain seq x y z
N MET A 1 -34.64 3.44 31.82
CA MET A 1 -35.91 3.16 32.53
C MET A 1 -35.92 3.60 34.01
N ASN A 2 -34.79 3.71 34.71
CA ASN A 2 -34.80 4.18 36.12
C ASN A 2 -34.93 5.71 36.26
N ASN A 3 -34.35 6.49 35.33
CA ASN A 3 -34.25 7.96 35.44
C ASN A 3 -35.61 8.69 35.29
N GLU A 4 -36.55 8.13 34.52
CA GLU A 4 -37.87 8.73 34.27
C GLU A 4 -38.85 8.49 35.44
N LYS A 5 -38.73 7.33 36.09
CA LYS A 5 -39.52 6.99 37.29
C LYS A 5 -39.12 7.84 38.49
N ASP A 6 -37.84 8.20 38.60
CA ASP A 6 -37.31 9.03 39.67
C ASP A 6 -37.62 10.53 39.44
N SER A 7 -37.59 11.01 38.19
CA SER A 7 -38.09 12.35 37.84
C SER A 7 -39.58 12.54 38.14
N ASN A 8 -40.43 11.57 37.80
CA ASN A 8 -41.87 11.67 38.08
C ASN A 8 -42.17 11.68 39.58
N LYS A 9 -41.44 10.88 40.37
CA LYS A 9 -41.56 10.93 41.85
C LYS A 9 -41.17 12.29 42.41
N LEU A 10 -40.10 12.90 41.90
CA LEU A 10 -39.64 14.21 42.35
C LEU A 10 -40.67 15.32 42.04
N VAL A 11 -41.29 15.27 40.86
CA VAL A 11 -42.36 16.20 40.47
C VAL A 11 -43.58 16.05 41.41
N THR A 12 -44.03 14.83 41.68
CA THR A 12 -45.16 14.58 42.59
C THR A 12 -44.87 15.03 44.02
N ILE A 13 -43.63 14.89 44.50
CA ILE A 13 -43.24 15.37 45.83
C ILE A 13 -43.26 16.90 45.88
N LYS A 14 -42.74 17.59 44.85
CA LYS A 14 -42.76 19.05 44.77
C LYS A 14 -44.19 19.60 44.78
N GLU A 15 -45.11 19.01 44.02
CA GLU A 15 -46.52 19.44 43.98
C GLU A 15 -47.23 19.30 45.33
N LYS A 16 -46.98 18.20 46.05
CA LYS A 16 -47.53 17.97 47.40
C LYS A 16 -47.01 18.99 48.41
N ILE A 17 -45.72 19.30 48.38
CA ILE A 17 -45.11 20.30 49.26
C ILE A 17 -45.69 21.69 48.97
N VAL A 18 -45.75 22.10 47.70
CA VAL A 18 -46.32 23.40 47.30
C VAL A 18 -47.78 23.53 47.72
N THR A 19 -48.57 22.46 47.59
CA THR A 19 -49.98 22.44 47.99
C THR A 19 -50.11 22.57 49.51
N ALA A 20 -49.35 21.78 50.27
CA ALA A 20 -49.36 21.84 51.74
C ALA A 20 -48.94 23.22 52.26
N VAL A 21 -47.91 23.84 51.67
CA VAL A 21 -47.46 25.19 52.03
C VAL A 21 -48.55 26.24 51.73
N LYS A 22 -49.22 26.14 50.57
CA LYS A 22 -50.33 27.04 50.22
C LYS A 22 -51.51 26.91 51.18
N GLU A 23 -51.89 25.69 51.56
CA GLU A 23 -52.96 25.47 52.53
C GLU A 23 -52.59 25.98 53.91
N ASN A 24 -51.36 25.74 54.38
CA ASN A 24 -50.93 26.20 55.68
C ASN A 24 -50.86 27.74 55.74
N LYS A 25 -50.36 28.39 54.68
CA LYS A 25 -50.36 29.86 54.56
C LYS A 25 -51.78 30.43 54.60
N LYS A 26 -52.74 29.81 53.92
CA LYS A 26 -54.17 30.21 53.97
C LYS A 26 -54.73 30.08 55.39
N ARG A 27 -54.43 28.99 56.11
CA ARG A 27 -54.90 28.77 57.48
C ARG A 27 -54.29 29.77 58.47
N THR A 28 -53.00 30.08 58.35
CA THR A 28 -52.33 31.06 59.20
C THR A 28 -52.84 32.48 58.95
N ILE A 29 -53.07 32.86 57.68
CA ILE A 29 -53.67 34.15 57.33
C ILE A 29 -55.11 34.23 57.86
N ALA A 30 -55.91 33.17 57.74
CA ALA A 30 -57.28 33.13 58.27
C ALA A 30 -57.30 33.27 59.79
N ALA A 31 -56.41 32.57 60.52
CA ALA A 31 -56.29 32.70 61.97
C ALA A 31 -55.86 34.11 62.40
N ALA A 32 -54.94 34.74 61.67
CA ALA A 32 -54.52 36.12 61.93
C ALA A 32 -55.66 37.13 61.66
N LEU A 33 -56.41 36.97 60.57
CA LEU A 33 -57.56 37.81 60.24
C LEU A 33 -58.71 37.64 61.25
N SER A 34 -58.94 36.42 61.74
CA SER A 34 -59.93 36.16 62.81
C SER A 34 -59.53 36.84 64.13
N LEU A 35 -58.23 36.91 64.44
CA LEU A 35 -57.72 37.66 65.60
C LEU A 35 -57.93 39.18 65.44
N ILE A 36 -57.76 39.70 64.22
CA ILE A 36 -57.87 41.15 63.91
C ILE A 36 -59.34 41.61 63.86
N LEU A 37 -60.27 40.77 63.38
CA LEU A 37 -61.68 41.13 63.19
C LEU A 37 -62.58 40.87 64.42
N GLY A 38 -62.05 40.33 65.52
CA GLY A 38 -62.78 40.18 66.79
C GLY A 38 -64.02 39.27 66.76
N ILE A 39 -64.22 38.47 65.70
CA ILE A 39 -65.32 37.50 65.62
C ILE A 39 -64.93 36.26 66.43
N SER A 40 -65.36 36.24 67.70
CA SER A 40 -65.24 35.08 68.57
C SER A 40 -66.26 34.01 68.21
N VAL A 41 -65.82 32.94 67.54
CA VAL A 41 -66.59 31.69 67.49
C VAL A 41 -66.24 30.89 68.74
N GLY A 42 -67.16 30.89 69.72
CA GLY A 42 -67.37 29.88 70.77
C GLY A 42 -66.16 29.38 71.59
N THR A 43 -66.21 29.61 72.91
CA THR A 43 -65.25 29.25 73.98
C THR A 43 -64.04 30.18 74.16
N THR A 44 -64.26 31.36 74.75
CA THR A 44 -63.16 32.17 75.31
C THR A 44 -62.78 31.64 76.70
N LYS A 45 -61.78 30.76 76.77
CA LYS A 45 -60.96 30.66 77.99
C LYS A 45 -60.31 32.04 78.20
N ASN A 46 -60.47 32.63 79.38
CA ASN A 46 -59.86 33.91 79.73
C ASN A 46 -58.35 33.68 79.92
N ILE A 47 -57.54 33.93 78.88
CA ILE A 47 -56.09 33.70 78.88
C ILE A 47 -55.44 34.64 79.89
N SER A 48 -54.63 34.11 80.80
CA SER A 48 -53.88 34.94 81.78
C SER A 48 -52.94 35.91 81.05
N LYS A 49 -52.71 37.10 81.62
CA LYS A 49 -51.71 38.05 81.10
C LYS A 49 -50.33 37.41 80.91
N GLU A 50 -49.98 36.45 81.77
CA GLU A 50 -48.73 35.70 81.69
C GLU A 50 -48.70 34.76 80.48
N GLU A 51 -49.79 34.02 80.24
CA GLU A 51 -49.93 33.13 79.08
C GLU A 51 -49.96 33.92 77.76
N HIS A 52 -50.58 35.10 77.75
CA HIS A 52 -50.53 36.01 76.61
C HIS A 52 -49.11 36.52 76.32
N ASN A 53 -48.36 36.95 77.35
CA ASN A 53 -46.97 37.40 77.20
C ASN A 53 -46.03 36.27 76.74
N ASN A 54 -46.26 35.04 77.21
CA ASN A 54 -45.52 33.86 76.75
C ASN A 54 -45.82 33.57 75.27
N ASN A 55 -47.10 33.64 74.88
CA ASN A 55 -47.49 33.46 73.48
C ASN A 55 -46.85 34.51 72.56
N ILE A 56 -46.75 35.78 72.99
CA ILE A 56 -46.05 36.83 72.22
C ILE A 56 -44.58 36.47 72.00
N LYS A 57 -43.87 36.00 73.03
CA LYS A 57 -42.46 35.59 72.91
C LYS A 57 -42.30 34.42 71.94
N THR A 58 -43.18 33.43 72.02
CA THR A 58 -43.19 32.29 71.10
C THR A 58 -43.46 32.72 69.66
N ILE A 59 -44.43 33.62 69.44
CA ILE A 59 -44.73 34.16 68.11
C ILE A 59 -43.50 34.89 67.54
N ALA A 60 -42.83 35.73 68.33
CA ALA A 60 -41.62 36.43 67.90
C ALA A 60 -40.49 35.46 67.52
N ALA A 61 -40.27 34.41 68.32
CA ALA A 61 -39.27 33.38 68.03
C ALA A 61 -39.60 32.60 66.74
N ILE A 62 -40.88 32.26 66.53
CA ILE A 62 -41.34 31.59 65.30
C ILE A 62 -41.17 32.51 64.10
N SER A 63 -41.51 33.80 64.22
CA SER A 63 -41.31 34.78 63.14
C SER A 63 -39.84 34.87 62.72
N GLU A 64 -38.92 34.85 63.69
CA GLU A 64 -37.48 34.86 63.41
C GLU A 64 -37.03 33.58 62.69
N GLN A 65 -37.48 32.41 63.16
CA GLN A 65 -37.19 31.14 62.49
C GLN A 65 -37.75 31.08 61.06
N VAL A 66 -38.93 31.66 60.81
CA VAL A 66 -39.51 31.75 59.47
C VAL A 66 -38.65 32.64 58.56
N ASN A 67 -38.17 33.78 59.08
CA ASN A 67 -37.27 34.66 58.33
C ASN A 67 -35.95 33.95 57.97
N GLN A 68 -35.37 33.24 58.93
CA GLN A 68 -34.16 32.45 58.70
C GLN A 68 -34.38 31.36 57.64
N CYS A 69 -35.46 30.57 57.76
CA CYS A 69 -35.80 29.53 56.79
C CYS A 69 -36.03 30.11 55.38
N ASN A 70 -36.60 31.31 55.27
CA ASN A 70 -36.81 31.98 54.00
C ASN A 70 -35.48 32.43 53.35
N ASN A 71 -34.52 32.89 54.16
CA ASN A 71 -33.18 33.24 53.67
C ASN A 71 -32.43 32.01 53.17
N GLU A 72 -32.41 30.92 53.95
CA GLU A 72 -31.80 29.64 53.56
C GLU A 72 -32.44 29.06 52.29
N TYR A 73 -33.76 29.20 52.13
CA TYR A 73 -34.47 28.80 50.92
C TYR A 73 -33.99 29.59 49.69
N ASN A 74 -33.85 30.91 49.80
CA ASN A 74 -33.40 31.76 48.70
C ASN A 74 -31.95 31.43 48.28
N GLU A 75 -31.06 31.20 49.24
CA GLU A 75 -29.68 30.79 48.97
C GLU A 75 -29.62 29.43 48.26
N LEU A 76 -30.46 28.48 48.70
CA LEU A 76 -30.56 27.17 48.06
C LEU A 76 -31.10 27.27 46.63
N GLU A 77 -32.08 28.14 46.39
CA GLU A 77 -32.62 28.41 45.05
C GLU A 77 -31.53 28.97 44.11
N GLU A 78 -30.69 29.89 44.60
CA GLU A 78 -29.55 30.41 43.84
C GLU A 78 -28.53 29.31 43.52
N HIS A 79 -28.20 28.44 44.48
CA HIS A 79 -27.32 27.30 44.25
C HIS A 79 -27.87 26.32 43.21
N ILE A 80 -29.17 26.04 43.23
CA ILE A 80 -29.84 25.20 42.23
C ILE A 80 -29.71 25.84 40.84
N HIS A 81 -29.88 27.16 40.74
CA HIS A 81 -29.73 27.87 39.47
C HIS A 81 -28.30 27.76 38.92
N LYS A 82 -27.29 27.99 39.77
CA LYS A 82 -25.86 27.83 39.40
C LYS A 82 -25.55 26.41 38.94
N LEU A 83 -25.97 25.40 39.70
CA LEU A 83 -25.76 23.99 39.34
C LEU A 83 -26.43 23.62 38.02
N THR A 84 -27.62 24.16 37.75
CA THR A 84 -28.33 23.95 36.49
C THR A 84 -27.54 24.55 35.31
N ALA A 85 -27.06 25.78 35.46
CA ALA A 85 -26.23 26.43 34.43
C ALA A 85 -24.95 25.64 34.12
N THR A 86 -24.24 25.18 35.16
CA THR A 86 -23.03 24.35 34.99
C THR A 86 -23.35 23.01 34.32
N LYS A 87 -24.49 22.39 34.66
CA LYS A 87 -24.93 21.15 34.02
C LYS A 87 -25.20 21.33 32.53
N ASP A 88 -25.84 22.42 32.14
CA ASP A 88 -26.15 22.72 30.74
C ASP A 88 -24.88 23.01 29.94
N GLU A 89 -23.93 23.74 30.53
CA GLU A 89 -22.60 23.96 29.95
C GLU A 89 -21.86 22.63 29.74
N LEU A 90 -21.84 21.76 30.76
CA LEU A 90 -21.17 20.48 30.68
C LEU A 90 -21.83 19.54 29.65
N THR A 91 -23.15 19.60 29.52
CA THR A 91 -23.91 18.85 28.52
C THR A 91 -23.56 19.32 27.10
N THR A 92 -23.42 20.64 26.92
CA THR A 92 -22.99 21.24 25.65
C THR A 92 -21.57 20.78 25.30
N LYS A 93 -20.62 20.90 26.25
CA LYS A 93 -19.24 20.42 26.08
C LYS A 93 -19.17 18.94 25.73
N HIS A 94 -19.94 18.10 26.41
CA HIS A 94 -20.01 16.67 26.14
C HIS A 94 -20.52 16.38 24.72
N THR A 95 -21.55 17.09 24.27
CA THR A 95 -22.10 16.94 22.92
C THR A 95 -21.10 17.35 21.84
N THR A 96 -20.40 18.48 22.05
CA THR A 96 -19.33 18.92 21.16
C THR A 96 -18.21 17.89 21.11
N LEU A 97 -17.72 17.43 22.26
CA LEU A 97 -16.63 16.45 22.32
C LEU A 97 -17.03 15.13 21.64
N THR A 98 -18.26 14.66 21.86
CA THR A 98 -18.79 13.45 21.21
C THR A 98 -18.80 13.58 19.69
N THR A 99 -19.20 14.76 19.19
CA THR A 99 -19.22 15.05 17.76
C THR A 99 -17.80 15.12 17.18
N THR A 100 -16.88 15.79 17.88
CA THR A 100 -15.46 15.87 17.49
C THR A 100 -14.81 14.49 17.45
N VAL A 101 -15.01 13.65 18.47
CA VAL A 101 -14.48 12.28 18.50
C VAL A 101 -15.03 11.46 17.33
N SER A 102 -16.31 11.60 17.02
CA SER A 102 -16.93 10.91 15.88
C SER A 102 -16.34 11.37 14.54
N SER A 103 -16.11 12.68 14.37
CA SER A 103 -15.47 13.23 13.17
C SER A 103 -14.02 12.76 13.01
N LEU A 104 -13.23 12.81 14.10
CA LEU A 104 -11.83 12.36 14.09
C LEU A 104 -11.72 10.88 13.76
N LYS A 105 -12.63 10.04 14.29
CA LYS A 105 -12.67 8.61 13.95
C LYS A 105 -12.85 8.38 12.45
N THR A 106 -13.72 9.14 11.80
CA THR A 106 -13.91 9.07 10.34
C THR A 106 -12.68 9.55 9.57
N GLN A 107 -12.03 10.63 10.04
CA GLN A 107 -10.80 11.14 9.41
C GLN A 107 -9.66 10.13 9.49
N ILE A 108 -9.48 9.47 10.64
CA ILE A 108 -8.46 8.42 10.82
C ILE A 108 -8.70 7.26 9.84
N ALA A 109 -9.93 6.74 9.76
CA ALA A 109 -10.24 5.65 8.83
C ALA A 109 -10.01 6.04 7.36
N THR A 110 -10.31 7.30 7.00
CA THR A 110 -10.06 7.82 5.65
C THR A 110 -8.56 7.88 5.35
N GLU A 111 -7.78 8.36 6.32
CA GLU A 111 -6.34 8.51 6.20
C GLU A 111 -5.61 7.16 6.14
N GLU A 112 -6.01 6.19 6.95
CA GLU A 112 -5.51 4.81 6.88
C GLU A 112 -5.75 4.21 5.49
N SER A 113 -6.93 4.41 4.91
CA SER A 113 -7.23 3.96 3.55
C SER A 113 -6.37 4.66 2.50
N ARG A 114 -6.11 5.97 2.67
CA ARG A 114 -5.26 6.75 1.76
C ARG A 114 -3.82 6.23 1.78
N ILE A 115 -3.24 6.06 2.97
CA ILE A 115 -1.88 5.54 3.15
C ILE A 115 -1.75 4.16 2.52
N ALA A 116 -2.67 3.23 2.81
CA ALA A 116 -2.65 1.89 2.23
C ALA A 116 -2.70 1.91 0.68
N SER A 117 -3.51 2.81 0.11
CA SER A 117 -3.61 2.96 -1.35
C SER A 117 -2.32 3.52 -1.97
N GLU A 118 -1.67 4.48 -1.30
CA GLU A 118 -0.43 5.10 -1.76
C GLU A 118 0.75 4.14 -1.70
N GLU A 119 0.86 3.35 -0.62
CA GLU A 119 1.88 2.32 -0.48
C GLU A 119 1.77 1.26 -1.58
N LYS A 120 0.55 0.79 -1.86
CA LYS A 120 0.30 -0.15 -2.96
C LYS A 120 0.66 0.46 -4.32
N ALA A 121 0.29 1.72 -4.56
CA ALA A 121 0.63 2.41 -5.80
C ALA A 121 2.14 2.69 -5.94
N LYS A 122 2.86 2.88 -4.84
CA LYS A 122 4.31 3.03 -4.83
C LYS A 122 4.99 1.69 -5.12
N ALA A 123 4.58 0.62 -4.45
CA ALA A 123 5.11 -0.72 -4.67
C ALA A 123 4.91 -1.18 -6.12
N GLU A 124 3.74 -0.91 -6.72
CA GLU A 124 3.50 -1.26 -8.12
C GLU A 124 4.36 -0.44 -9.08
N ARG A 125 4.56 0.86 -8.81
CA ARG A 125 5.47 1.70 -9.61
C ARG A 125 6.91 1.20 -9.55
N GLU A 126 7.37 0.80 -8.37
CA GLU A 126 8.72 0.26 -8.18
C GLU A 126 8.88 -1.09 -8.89
N ARG A 127 7.87 -1.97 -8.83
CA ARG A 127 7.86 -3.23 -9.57
C ARG A 127 7.96 -3.02 -11.08
N LEU A 128 7.15 -2.10 -11.62
CA LEU A 128 7.18 -1.76 -13.05
C LEU A 128 8.51 -1.13 -13.48
N ALA A 129 9.08 -0.25 -12.64
CA ALA A 129 10.39 0.35 -12.90
C ALA A 129 11.52 -0.71 -12.90
N ALA A 130 11.50 -1.64 -11.94
CA ALA A 130 12.46 -2.73 -11.88
C ALA A 130 12.33 -3.70 -13.07
N GLU A 131 11.09 -4.03 -13.47
CA GLU A 131 10.84 -4.85 -14.65
C GLU A 131 11.33 -4.18 -15.94
N GLN A 132 11.08 -2.88 -16.10
CA GLN A 132 11.55 -2.12 -17.25
C GLN A 132 13.09 -2.04 -17.30
N ALA A 133 13.74 -1.75 -16.17
CA ALA A 133 15.19 -1.73 -16.08
C ALA A 133 15.81 -3.10 -16.41
N ALA A 134 15.19 -4.20 -15.94
CA ALA A 134 15.65 -5.55 -16.27
C ALA A 134 15.50 -5.88 -17.77
N LYS A 135 14.40 -5.43 -18.41
CA LYS A 135 14.22 -5.59 -19.87
C LYS A 135 15.23 -4.77 -20.67
N GLU A 136 15.51 -3.54 -20.25
CA GLU A 136 16.51 -2.67 -20.89
C GLU A 136 17.93 -3.25 -20.78
N GLU A 137 18.31 -3.76 -19.60
CA GLU A 137 19.61 -4.40 -19.41
C GLU A 137 19.73 -5.70 -20.21
N ALA A 138 18.68 -6.53 -20.24
CA ALA A 138 18.65 -7.74 -21.07
C ALA A 138 18.79 -7.40 -22.57
N ALA A 139 18.12 -6.34 -23.04
CA ALA A 139 18.23 -5.88 -24.42
C ALA A 139 19.64 -5.36 -24.73
N ARG A 140 20.29 -4.65 -23.79
CA ARG A 140 21.67 -4.18 -23.92
C ARG A 140 22.65 -5.35 -24.04
N ILE A 141 22.54 -6.35 -23.17
CA ILE A 141 23.39 -7.55 -23.20
C ILE A 141 23.19 -8.31 -24.52
N ALA A 142 21.95 -8.50 -24.96
CA ALA A 142 21.64 -9.17 -26.22
C ALA A 142 22.21 -8.42 -27.44
N ALA A 143 22.09 -7.09 -27.47
CA ALA A 143 22.66 -6.26 -28.53
C ALA A 143 24.20 -6.33 -28.54
N GLU A 144 24.83 -6.33 -27.37
CA GLU A 144 26.29 -6.43 -27.24
C GLU A 144 26.81 -7.82 -27.68
N GLN A 145 26.09 -8.89 -27.35
CA GLN A 145 26.40 -10.25 -27.82
C GLN A 145 26.24 -10.38 -29.34
N ALA A 146 25.13 -9.89 -29.90
CA ALA A 146 24.91 -9.91 -31.36
C ALA A 146 25.99 -9.11 -32.11
N ALA A 147 26.42 -7.95 -31.58
CA ALA A 147 27.50 -7.17 -32.17
C ALA A 147 28.85 -7.90 -32.11
N ARG A 148 29.15 -8.62 -31.02
CA ARG A 148 30.37 -9.45 -30.91
C ARG A 148 30.37 -10.62 -31.89
N GLU A 149 29.27 -11.35 -32.00
CA GLU A 149 29.13 -12.47 -32.95
C GLU A 149 29.29 -12.01 -34.42
N GLU A 150 28.70 -10.85 -34.77
CA GLU A 150 28.85 -10.27 -36.11
C GLU A 150 30.30 -9.88 -36.40
N ALA A 151 30.99 -9.25 -35.44
CA ALA A 151 32.40 -8.87 -35.59
C ALA A 151 33.30 -10.11 -35.76
N GLU A 152 33.05 -11.18 -35.01
CA GLU A 152 33.79 -12.44 -35.12
C GLU A 152 33.56 -13.11 -36.47
N ARG A 153 32.31 -13.11 -36.98
CA ARG A 153 31.99 -13.63 -38.32
C ARG A 153 32.71 -12.87 -39.44
N LEU A 154 32.74 -11.53 -39.36
CA LEU A 154 33.45 -10.69 -40.32
C LEU A 154 34.96 -10.93 -40.29
N ALA A 155 35.56 -11.12 -39.10
CA ALA A 155 36.97 -11.44 -38.95
C ALA A 155 37.32 -12.83 -39.53
N ALA A 156 36.49 -13.85 -39.28
CA ALA A 156 36.68 -15.19 -39.83
C ALA A 156 36.61 -15.21 -41.37
N SER A 157 35.67 -14.46 -41.95
CA SER A 157 35.51 -14.34 -43.41
C SER A 157 36.75 -13.73 -44.10
N GLN A 158 37.35 -12.69 -43.51
CA GLN A 158 38.56 -12.06 -44.07
C GLN A 158 39.80 -12.98 -44.01
N ASN A 159 39.90 -13.83 -43.00
CA ASN A 159 41.01 -14.77 -42.85
C ASN A 159 40.94 -15.90 -43.90
N TYR A 160 39.73 -16.42 -44.18
CA TYR A 160 39.51 -17.38 -45.27
C TYR A 160 39.88 -16.81 -46.66
N ALA A 161 39.54 -15.54 -46.94
CA ALA A 161 39.87 -14.89 -48.21
C ALA A 161 41.38 -14.64 -48.42
N SER A 162 42.15 -14.52 -47.33
CA SER A 162 43.62 -14.34 -47.40
C SER A 162 44.36 -15.68 -47.60
N SER A 163 43.79 -16.79 -47.12
CA SER A 163 44.35 -18.14 -47.32
C SER A 163 44.18 -18.67 -48.75
N SER A 164 43.19 -18.19 -49.52
CA SER A 164 42.97 -18.60 -50.91
C SER A 164 43.84 -17.87 -51.96
N LYS A 165 44.77 -16.99 -51.55
CA LYS A 165 45.66 -16.24 -52.47
C LYS A 165 47.11 -16.75 -52.49
N GLY A 166 47.38 -17.89 -51.85
CA GLY A 166 48.74 -18.43 -51.65
C GLY A 166 49.02 -19.81 -52.26
N TYR A 167 48.35 -20.22 -53.34
CA TYR A 167 48.71 -21.44 -54.10
C TYR A 167 49.34 -21.08 -55.45
N VAL A 168 50.56 -20.55 -55.41
CA VAL A 168 51.51 -20.64 -56.52
C VAL A 168 52.68 -21.46 -55.99
N ALA A 169 52.47 -22.77 -55.92
CA ALA A 169 53.55 -23.73 -55.67
C ALA A 169 54.13 -24.12 -57.03
N THR A 170 55.34 -23.64 -57.28
CA THR A 170 56.27 -24.07 -58.32
C THR A 170 56.36 -25.60 -58.35
N VAL A 171 55.94 -26.22 -59.45
CA VAL A 171 56.20 -27.63 -59.72
C VAL A 171 57.69 -27.79 -60.00
N ASN A 172 58.35 -28.57 -59.14
CA ASN A 172 59.72 -29.04 -59.35
C ASN A 172 59.71 -30.10 -60.46
N GLU A 173 60.45 -29.80 -61.52
CA GLU A 173 60.57 -30.55 -62.77
C GLU A 173 61.49 -31.78 -62.64
N ASP A 174 61.45 -32.54 -61.54
CA ASP A 174 62.37 -33.67 -61.31
C ASP A 174 61.67 -35.02 -61.12
N ASN A 175 60.40 -35.13 -61.52
CA ASN A 175 59.68 -36.41 -61.56
C ASN A 175 58.80 -36.59 -62.80
N ILE A 176 59.27 -36.10 -63.96
CA ILE A 176 58.73 -36.54 -65.25
C ILE A 176 59.50 -37.82 -65.61
N GLY A 177 58.94 -38.96 -65.23
CA GLY A 177 59.46 -40.28 -65.62
C GLY A 177 59.78 -40.29 -67.12
N SER A 178 60.96 -40.76 -67.49
CA SER A 178 61.46 -40.72 -68.87
C SER A 178 60.39 -41.22 -69.84
N MET A 179 59.90 -40.33 -70.70
CA MET A 179 58.85 -40.65 -71.66
C MET A 179 59.45 -41.48 -72.80
N VAL A 180 58.90 -42.68 -73.01
CA VAL A 180 59.29 -43.62 -74.05
C VAL A 180 58.20 -43.73 -75.11
N TRP A 181 58.59 -44.13 -76.30
CA TRP A 181 57.74 -44.25 -77.46
C TRP A 181 57.36 -45.72 -77.70
N ILE A 182 56.06 -46.02 -77.82
CA ILE A 182 55.53 -47.37 -78.06
C ILE A 182 54.73 -47.43 -79.37
N THR A 183 54.73 -48.58 -80.05
CA THR A 183 53.94 -48.79 -81.28
C THR A 183 52.66 -49.59 -80.97
N LYS A 184 51.60 -49.41 -81.78
CA LYS A 184 50.27 -50.01 -81.54
C LYS A 184 50.29 -51.55 -81.41
N THR A 185 51.26 -52.23 -82.02
CA THR A 185 51.40 -53.70 -82.02
C THR A 185 52.78 -54.17 -81.53
N GLY A 186 53.60 -53.27 -80.99
CA GLY A 186 54.99 -53.59 -80.64
C GLY A 186 55.12 -54.19 -79.26
N SER A 187 56.02 -55.16 -79.11
CA SER A 187 56.45 -55.72 -77.82
C SER A 187 57.61 -54.94 -77.19
N LYS A 188 57.98 -53.77 -77.75
CA LYS A 188 59.14 -53.00 -77.32
C LYS A 188 58.86 -51.50 -77.19
N TYR A 189 59.58 -50.83 -76.30
CA TYR A 189 59.59 -49.37 -76.19
C TYR A 189 60.89 -48.77 -76.76
N HIS A 190 60.81 -47.51 -77.24
CA HIS A 190 61.87 -46.81 -77.97
C HIS A 190 62.17 -45.45 -77.32
N SER A 191 63.42 -45.00 -77.40
CA SER A 191 63.83 -43.69 -76.85
C SER A 191 63.35 -42.53 -77.72
N HIS A 192 63.05 -42.79 -78.99
CA HIS A 192 62.58 -41.82 -79.97
C HIS A 192 61.58 -42.43 -80.95
N GLY A 193 60.66 -41.60 -81.47
CA GLY A 193 59.55 -42.04 -82.31
C GLY A 193 59.90 -42.56 -83.72
N ASN A 194 61.15 -42.42 -84.18
CA ASN A 194 61.56 -42.82 -85.53
C ASN A 194 62.51 -44.03 -85.58
N CYS A 195 62.35 -44.97 -84.65
CA CYS A 195 63.18 -46.17 -84.57
C CYS A 195 62.66 -47.28 -85.54
N GLY A 196 63.08 -47.24 -86.81
CA GLY A 196 62.70 -48.23 -87.85
C GLY A 196 61.51 -47.79 -88.74
N ASN A 197 60.72 -48.74 -89.25
CA ASN A 197 59.56 -48.50 -90.14
C ASN A 197 58.22 -48.30 -89.38
N SER A 198 58.24 -47.69 -88.18
CA SER A 198 57.06 -47.55 -87.33
C SER A 198 56.25 -46.30 -87.68
N LYS A 199 55.18 -46.46 -88.46
CA LYS A 199 54.29 -45.36 -88.91
C LYS A 199 53.31 -44.84 -87.82
N TYR A 200 53.25 -45.47 -86.64
CA TYR A 200 52.34 -45.08 -85.55
C TYR A 200 52.97 -45.29 -84.18
N VAL A 201 53.25 -44.20 -83.47
CA VAL A 201 53.96 -44.23 -82.20
C VAL A 201 53.28 -43.31 -81.19
N SER A 202 53.06 -43.79 -79.97
CA SER A 202 52.47 -43.05 -78.85
C SER A 202 53.49 -42.93 -77.73
N GLN A 203 53.50 -41.77 -77.06
CA GLN A 203 54.42 -41.52 -75.95
C GLN A 203 53.77 -41.94 -74.63
N VAL A 204 54.49 -42.71 -73.81
CA VAL A 204 54.07 -43.18 -72.48
C VAL A 204 55.26 -43.09 -71.51
N THR A 205 55.05 -43.16 -70.21
CA THR A 205 56.17 -43.26 -69.26
C THR A 205 56.87 -44.61 -69.38
N ARG A 206 58.18 -44.67 -69.12
CA ARG A 206 58.95 -45.93 -69.10
C ARG A 206 58.33 -46.96 -68.18
N GLU A 207 57.91 -46.54 -66.99
CA GLU A 207 57.29 -47.40 -65.99
C GLU A 207 55.98 -47.99 -66.50
N SER A 208 55.19 -47.22 -67.28
CA SER A 208 53.97 -47.74 -67.92
C SER A 208 54.28 -48.74 -69.03
N ALA A 209 55.39 -48.55 -69.76
CA ALA A 209 55.82 -49.49 -70.80
C ALA A 209 56.30 -50.82 -70.20
N GLU A 210 57.13 -50.77 -69.15
CA GLU A 210 57.60 -51.95 -68.42
C GLU A 210 56.45 -52.69 -67.73
N ALA A 211 55.50 -51.97 -67.12
CA ALA A 211 54.28 -52.55 -66.53
C ALA A 211 53.37 -53.23 -67.56
N ARG A 212 53.44 -52.81 -68.84
CA ARG A 212 52.76 -53.46 -69.97
C ARG A 212 53.53 -54.66 -70.53
N GLY A 213 54.69 -55.02 -69.95
CA GLY A 213 55.53 -56.13 -70.38
C GLY A 213 56.28 -55.85 -71.69
N LEU A 214 56.59 -54.57 -71.97
CA LEU A 214 57.38 -54.18 -73.15
C LEU A 214 58.87 -54.13 -72.80
N ASP A 215 59.70 -54.72 -73.65
CA ASP A 215 61.16 -54.70 -73.48
C ASP A 215 61.82 -53.49 -74.18
N PRO A 216 63.02 -53.04 -73.78
CA PRO A 216 63.75 -52.02 -74.51
C PRO A 216 64.09 -52.45 -75.94
N CYS A 217 63.93 -51.54 -76.90
CA CYS A 217 64.37 -51.77 -78.27
C CYS A 217 65.90 -51.77 -78.38
N SER A 218 66.51 -52.93 -78.65
CA SER A 218 67.96 -53.13 -78.80
C SER A 218 68.67 -52.27 -79.87
N LYS A 219 67.94 -51.46 -80.64
CA LYS A 219 68.49 -50.52 -81.63
C LYS A 219 68.56 -49.08 -81.12
N CYS A 220 67.70 -48.74 -80.17
CA CYS A 220 67.47 -47.36 -79.71
C CYS A 220 67.60 -47.24 -78.18
N TYR A 221 67.89 -48.37 -77.52
CA TYR A 221 68.33 -48.59 -76.14
C TYR A 221 69.39 -49.68 -76.16
#